data_AF-A0A235BXF2-F1
#
_entry.id   AF-A0A235BXF2-F1
#
_cell.length_a   1.000
_cell.length_b   1.000
_cell.length_c   1.000
_cell.angle_alpha   90.00
_cell.angle_beta   90.00
_cell.angle_gamma   90.00
#
_symmetry.space_group_name_H-M   'P 1'
#
loop_
_entity.id
_entity.type
_entity.pdbx_description
1 polymer ?
#
loop_
_entity_poly.entity_id
_entity_poly.type
_entity_poly.pdbx_seq_one_letter_code
_entity_poly.pdbx_strand_id
1 'polypeptide(L)'
;MPTALFFRPDVDVALKYGKSWLGVGIEEAVKRGFNIIDLVDEAATFQTLKQTIENEKIDAVILLGHGNASVFTGFEQQIVFRACTNDEIMAGSISHFVSCSVGQELLPSIIKKGGIWTVGYQVDFQFLINPEYSVEQDPLAEPFKNVTVAIIQKMLDGAKLKDVWNAGIAECDRWIAKLWNRPELDWAQVIGALQHDRDGMIGLGSEEAYIPPPVGVTVTKTAPLIVLGVAAWILLTS
;
A
#
# COMPACT_ATOMS: atom_id res chain seq x y z
N MET A 1 10.41 -8.18 -13.85
CA MET A 1 9.31 -7.25 -13.52
C MET A 1 9.17 -7.26 -12.01
N PRO A 2 9.07 -6.11 -11.33
CA PRO A 2 8.97 -6.11 -9.89
C PRO A 2 7.61 -6.66 -9.43
N THR A 3 7.59 -7.29 -8.26
CA THR A 3 6.40 -7.95 -7.70
C THR A 3 5.94 -7.25 -6.44
N ALA A 4 4.65 -6.94 -6.36
CA ALA A 4 4.00 -6.43 -5.16
C ALA A 4 3.11 -7.52 -4.57
N LEU A 5 3.33 -7.83 -3.29
CA LEU A 5 2.50 -8.74 -2.50
C LEU A 5 1.51 -7.92 -1.67
N PHE A 6 0.23 -8.27 -1.74
CA PHE A 6 -0.83 -7.74 -0.89
C PHE A 6 -1.37 -8.85 0.00
N PHE A 7 -1.55 -8.56 1.30
CA PHE A 7 -2.05 -9.50 2.29
C PHE A 7 -3.30 -8.89 2.94
N ARG A 8 -4.48 -9.45 2.64
CA ARG A 8 -5.78 -8.80 2.84
C ARG A 8 -6.84 -9.74 3.45
N PRO A 9 -6.73 -10.10 4.73
CA PRO A 9 -7.78 -10.84 5.44
C PRO A 9 -9.07 -9.99 5.54
N ASP A 10 -10.22 -10.65 5.71
CA ASP A 10 -11.55 -10.03 5.81
C ASP A 10 -12.43 -10.81 6.79
N VAL A 11 -12.21 -10.61 8.09
CA VAL A 11 -12.96 -11.35 9.13
C VAL A 11 -13.77 -10.46 10.06
N ASP A 12 -13.63 -9.14 9.94
CA ASP A 12 -14.41 -8.17 10.68
C ASP A 12 -14.52 -6.84 9.93
N VAL A 13 -15.30 -5.92 10.51
CA VAL A 13 -15.59 -4.61 9.91
C VAL A 13 -14.31 -3.85 9.60
N ALA A 14 -13.32 -3.87 10.49
CA ALA A 14 -12.13 -3.05 10.29
C ALA A 14 -11.28 -3.57 9.12
N LEU A 15 -11.11 -4.90 9.07
CA LEU A 15 -10.39 -5.55 7.98
C LEU A 15 -11.13 -5.42 6.63
N LYS A 16 -12.46 -5.37 6.65
CA LYS A 16 -13.25 -5.11 5.43
C LYS A 16 -12.91 -3.75 4.80
N TYR A 17 -12.78 -2.70 5.62
CA TYR A 17 -12.34 -1.38 5.16
C TYR A 17 -10.92 -1.43 4.61
N GLY A 18 -9.97 -1.95 5.40
CA GLY A 18 -8.58 -2.07 4.95
C GLY A 18 -8.43 -2.88 3.66
N LYS A 19 -9.19 -3.97 3.49
CA LYS A 19 -9.17 -4.83 2.30
C LYS A 19 -9.62 -4.07 1.06
N SER A 20 -10.66 -3.24 1.19
CA SER A 20 -11.14 -2.36 0.12
C SER A 20 -10.07 -1.34 -0.27
N TRP A 21 -9.39 -0.73 0.72
CA TRP A 21 -8.33 0.26 0.47
C TRP A 21 -7.10 -0.37 -0.22
N LEU A 22 -6.65 -1.54 0.24
CA LEU A 22 -5.57 -2.27 -0.42
C LEU A 22 -5.98 -2.77 -1.83
N GLY A 23 -7.28 -2.99 -2.07
CA GLY A 23 -7.81 -3.24 -3.41
C GLY A 23 -7.50 -2.10 -4.39
N VAL A 24 -7.65 -0.84 -3.94
CA VAL A 24 -7.21 0.33 -4.72
C VAL A 24 -5.69 0.32 -4.93
N GLY A 25 -4.92 -0.08 -3.91
CA GLY A 25 -3.47 -0.26 -4.01
C GLY A 25 -3.07 -1.29 -5.09
N ILE A 26 -3.81 -2.39 -5.22
CA ILE A 26 -3.61 -3.39 -6.28
C ILE A 26 -3.84 -2.77 -7.66
N GLU A 27 -4.93 -2.02 -7.84
CA GLU A 27 -5.20 -1.33 -9.11
C GLU A 27 -4.04 -0.38 -9.48
N GLU A 28 -3.51 0.34 -8.51
CA GLU A 28 -2.37 1.25 -8.69
C GLU A 28 -1.08 0.51 -9.08
N ALA A 29 -0.84 -0.68 -8.52
CA ALA A 29 0.29 -1.53 -8.86
C ALA A 29 0.16 -2.12 -10.28
N VAL A 30 -1.04 -2.58 -10.65
CA VAL A 30 -1.34 -3.07 -12.01
C VAL A 30 -1.12 -1.96 -13.04
N LYS A 31 -1.63 -0.75 -12.79
CA LYS A 31 -1.44 0.41 -13.69
C LYS A 31 0.03 0.73 -13.96
N ARG A 32 0.91 0.45 -12.99
CA ARG A 32 2.36 0.67 -13.11
C ARG A 32 3.11 -0.49 -13.75
N GLY A 33 2.45 -1.65 -13.93
CA GLY A 33 3.04 -2.84 -14.53
C GLY A 33 3.78 -3.75 -13.53
N PHE A 34 3.36 -3.76 -12.26
CA PHE A 34 3.84 -4.74 -11.29
C PHE A 34 3.20 -6.11 -11.53
N ASN A 35 3.94 -7.17 -11.25
CA ASN A 35 3.34 -8.46 -10.97
C ASN A 35 2.64 -8.40 -9.60
N ILE A 36 1.43 -8.96 -9.51
CA ILE A 36 0.65 -8.94 -8.27
C ILE A 36 0.54 -10.34 -7.70
N ILE A 37 0.86 -10.47 -6.42
CA ILE A 37 0.48 -11.62 -5.61
C ILE A 37 -0.47 -11.12 -4.53
N ASP A 38 -1.69 -11.66 -4.53
CA ASP A 38 -2.76 -11.20 -3.63
C ASP A 38 -3.20 -12.36 -2.73
N LEU A 39 -2.79 -12.29 -1.46
CA LEU A 39 -3.15 -13.26 -0.42
C LEU A 39 -4.38 -12.75 0.31
N VAL A 40 -5.54 -13.29 -0.08
CA VAL A 40 -6.86 -12.82 0.37
C VAL A 40 -7.53 -13.85 1.26
N ASP A 41 -8.21 -13.39 2.31
CA ASP A 41 -9.03 -14.22 3.19
C ASP A 41 -8.27 -15.45 3.71
N GLU A 42 -8.75 -16.67 3.45
CA GLU A 42 -8.13 -17.93 3.91
C GLU A 42 -6.67 -18.11 3.47
N ALA A 43 -6.23 -17.42 2.41
CA ALA A 43 -4.84 -17.42 1.97
C ALA A 43 -3.95 -16.49 2.81
N ALA A 44 -4.51 -15.55 3.56
CA ALA A 44 -3.80 -14.60 4.41
C ALA A 44 -3.35 -15.26 5.73
N THR A 45 -2.44 -16.23 5.65
CA THR A 45 -1.86 -16.95 6.79
C THR A 45 -0.33 -16.87 6.78
N PHE A 46 0.31 -17.22 7.91
CA PHE A 46 1.77 -17.30 7.98
C PHE A 46 2.35 -18.27 6.94
N GLN A 47 1.72 -19.45 6.78
CA GLN A 47 2.23 -20.52 5.94
C GLN A 47 2.22 -20.12 4.47
N THR A 48 1.12 -19.55 3.99
CA THR A 48 1.03 -19.06 2.62
C THR A 48 2.00 -17.90 2.38
N LEU A 49 2.09 -16.95 3.32
CA LEU A 49 3.00 -15.81 3.19
C LEU A 49 4.46 -16.25 3.14
N LYS A 50 4.87 -17.14 4.06
CA LYS A 50 6.22 -17.72 4.10
C LYS A 50 6.55 -18.44 2.80
N GLN A 51 5.68 -19.34 2.35
CA GLN A 51 5.89 -20.06 1.08
C GLN A 51 6.00 -19.11 -0.10
N THR A 52 5.18 -18.05 -0.12
CA THR A 52 5.21 -17.05 -1.19
C THR A 52 6.55 -16.31 -1.20
N ILE A 53 7.00 -15.80 -0.05
CA ILE A 53 8.28 -15.08 0.06
C ILE A 53 9.48 -15.98 -0.26
N GLU A 54 9.42 -17.27 0.09
CA GLU A 54 10.50 -18.23 -0.21
C GLU A 54 10.58 -18.61 -1.70
N ASN A 55 9.44 -18.63 -2.40
CA ASN A 55 9.37 -19.09 -3.79
C ASN A 55 9.41 -17.95 -4.81
N GLU A 56 9.02 -16.75 -4.41
CA GLU A 56 8.86 -15.60 -5.30
C GLU A 56 9.78 -14.45 -4.88
N LYS A 57 10.32 -13.73 -5.86
CA LYS A 57 11.01 -12.47 -5.58
C LYS A 57 9.95 -11.39 -5.34
N ILE A 58 9.80 -10.96 -4.08
CA ILE A 58 8.89 -9.89 -3.68
C ILE A 58 9.67 -8.59 -3.49
N ASP A 59 9.27 -7.54 -4.20
CA ASP A 59 9.92 -6.21 -4.11
C ASP A 59 9.16 -5.26 -3.16
N ALA A 60 7.85 -5.44 -3.01
CA ALA A 60 7.01 -4.66 -2.08
C ALA A 60 6.04 -5.58 -1.34
N VAL A 61 5.89 -5.39 -0.02
CA VAL A 61 4.97 -6.16 0.82
C VAL A 61 3.98 -5.24 1.52
N ILE A 62 2.70 -5.31 1.18
CA ILE A 62 1.64 -4.48 1.75
C ILE A 62 0.72 -5.37 2.59
N LEU A 63 0.70 -5.12 3.90
CA LEU A 63 0.12 -6.00 4.91
C LEU A 63 -1.01 -5.31 5.66
N LEU A 64 -2.19 -5.90 5.61
CA LEU A 64 -3.34 -5.53 6.45
C LEU A 64 -3.58 -6.64 7.47
N GLY A 65 -3.82 -6.24 8.72
CA GLY A 65 -4.15 -7.18 9.78
C GLY A 65 -4.27 -6.49 11.13
N HIS A 66 -4.87 -7.18 12.09
CA HIS A 66 -4.81 -6.71 13.47
C HIS A 66 -3.41 -6.87 14.02
N GLY A 67 -3.13 -6.13 15.09
CA GLY A 67 -1.84 -6.20 15.72
C GLY A 67 -1.82 -5.54 17.09
N ASN A 68 -0.67 -5.70 17.72
CA ASN A 68 -0.27 -4.95 18.89
C ASN A 68 1.24 -4.71 18.79
N ALA A 69 1.85 -4.21 19.86
CA ALA A 69 3.29 -3.93 19.94
C ALA A 69 4.18 -5.02 19.30
N SER A 70 3.86 -6.29 19.56
CA SER A 70 4.73 -7.42 19.22
C SER A 70 4.11 -8.44 18.28
N VAL A 71 2.85 -8.31 17.86
CA VAL A 71 2.13 -9.31 17.06
C VAL A 71 1.43 -8.68 15.88
N PHE A 72 1.47 -9.36 14.73
CA PHE A 72 0.64 -9.09 13.55
C PHE A 72 -0.13 -10.36 13.19
N THR A 73 -1.42 -10.22 12.88
CA THR A 73 -2.32 -11.34 12.61
C THR A 73 -2.88 -11.32 11.18
N GLY A 74 -3.33 -12.48 10.72
CA GLY A 74 -3.97 -12.66 9.42
C GLY A 74 -5.42 -13.15 9.56
N PHE A 75 -5.82 -14.05 8.67
CA PHE A 75 -7.15 -14.64 8.65
C PHE A 75 -7.51 -15.27 10.00
N GLU A 76 -8.73 -15.01 10.47
CA GLU A 76 -9.23 -15.45 11.79
C GLU A 76 -8.30 -15.09 12.95
N GLN A 77 -7.58 -13.97 12.85
CA GLN A 77 -6.61 -13.50 13.83
C GLN A 77 -5.47 -14.50 14.12
N GLN A 78 -5.20 -15.42 13.20
CA GLN A 78 -4.04 -16.30 13.30
C GLN A 78 -2.76 -15.48 13.31
N ILE A 79 -1.83 -15.79 14.21
CA ILE A 79 -0.55 -15.08 14.30
C ILE A 79 0.25 -15.31 13.02
N VAL A 80 0.62 -14.22 12.35
CA VAL A 80 1.50 -14.23 11.18
C VAL A 80 2.92 -13.91 11.62
N PHE A 81 3.09 -12.83 12.38
CA PHE A 81 4.36 -12.45 12.96
C PHE A 81 4.26 -12.23 14.45
N ARG A 82 5.34 -12.56 15.15
CA ARG A 82 5.61 -12.11 16.50
C ARG A 82 7.02 -11.54 16.56
N ALA A 83 7.25 -10.47 17.30
CA ALA A 83 8.60 -9.95 17.47
C ALA A 83 9.53 -11.07 17.94
N CYS A 84 10.67 -11.21 17.28
CA CYS A 84 11.64 -12.28 17.48
C CYS A 84 11.20 -13.72 17.11
N THR A 85 10.02 -13.92 16.52
CA THR A 85 9.54 -15.23 16.06
C THR A 85 8.84 -15.11 14.71
N ASN A 86 9.36 -15.79 13.70
CA ASN A 86 8.85 -15.82 12.32
C ASN A 86 9.03 -14.53 11.53
N ASP A 87 9.38 -13.41 12.16
CA ASP A 87 9.58 -12.11 11.51
C ASP A 87 10.90 -12.03 10.71
N GLU A 88 11.81 -13.00 10.86
CA GLU A 88 13.01 -13.13 10.01
C GLU A 88 12.70 -13.41 8.54
N ILE A 89 11.51 -13.93 8.20
CA ILE A 89 11.14 -14.16 6.80
C ILE A 89 11.05 -12.84 6.01
N MET A 90 10.92 -11.70 6.71
CA MET A 90 10.85 -10.37 6.11
C MET A 90 12.25 -9.79 5.80
N ALA A 91 13.32 -10.57 5.97
CA ALA A 91 14.66 -10.15 5.57
C ALA A 91 14.70 -9.79 4.07
N GLY A 92 15.29 -8.63 3.75
CA GLY A 92 15.34 -8.10 2.39
C GLY A 92 14.06 -7.41 1.92
N SER A 93 13.00 -7.35 2.74
CA SER A 93 11.73 -6.76 2.32
C SER A 93 11.66 -5.24 2.50
N ILE A 94 10.86 -4.61 1.65
CA ILE A 94 10.33 -3.26 1.83
C ILE A 94 8.83 -3.42 2.08
N SER A 95 8.33 -2.93 3.21
CA SER A 95 6.98 -3.24 3.66
C SER A 95 6.16 -2.03 4.13
N HIS A 96 4.83 -2.16 4.06
CA HIS A 96 3.87 -1.24 4.66
C HIS A 96 2.84 -2.05 5.46
N PHE A 97 2.67 -1.72 6.74
CA PHE A 97 1.74 -2.36 7.66
C PHE A 97 0.59 -1.42 8.00
N VAL A 98 -0.62 -1.80 7.61
CA VAL A 98 -1.87 -1.21 8.11
C VAL A 98 -2.30 -2.05 9.32
N SER A 99 -1.69 -1.77 10.47
CA SER A 99 -1.89 -2.53 11.71
C SER A 99 -1.56 -1.71 12.95
N CYS A 100 -2.29 -1.97 14.03
CA CYS A 100 -2.15 -1.26 15.31
C CYS A 100 -0.83 -1.56 16.00
N SER A 101 -0.13 -0.51 16.41
CA SER A 101 0.99 -0.53 17.36
C SER A 101 2.21 -1.40 17.00
N VAL A 102 2.24 -2.04 15.83
CA VAL A 102 3.35 -2.92 15.40
C VAL A 102 4.69 -2.21 15.33
N GLY A 103 4.69 -0.88 15.19
CA GLY A 103 5.86 -0.01 15.19
C GLY A 103 6.62 0.07 16.52
N GLN A 104 6.05 -0.45 17.61
CA GLN A 104 6.68 -0.42 18.94
C GLN A 104 7.76 -1.50 19.09
N GLU A 105 7.47 -2.76 18.73
CA GLU A 105 8.42 -3.88 18.91
C GLU A 105 8.60 -4.73 17.64
N LEU A 106 7.51 -5.05 16.93
CA LEU A 106 7.57 -5.94 15.77
C LEU A 106 8.38 -5.34 14.61
N LEU A 107 8.09 -4.11 14.19
CA LEU A 107 8.81 -3.47 13.08
C LEU A 107 10.32 -3.28 13.39
N PRO A 108 10.74 -2.82 14.59
CA PRO A 108 12.15 -2.83 14.99
C PRO A 108 12.80 -4.22 14.89
N SER A 109 12.07 -5.28 15.28
CA SER A 109 12.57 -6.66 15.20
C SER A 109 12.79 -7.11 13.76
N ILE A 110 11.87 -6.81 12.84
CA ILE A 110 12.02 -7.05 11.39
C ILE A 110 13.28 -6.36 10.83
N ILE A 111 13.47 -5.08 11.15
CA ILE A 111 14.64 -4.31 10.68
C ILE A 111 15.95 -4.91 11.23
N LYS A 112 15.98 -5.27 12.52
CA LYS A 112 17.15 -5.92 13.14
C LYS A 112 17.48 -7.26 12.46
N LYS A 113 16.48 -7.95 11.91
CA LYS A 113 16.61 -9.23 11.19
C LYS A 113 16.84 -9.08 9.68
N GLY A 114 17.08 -7.86 9.21
CA GLY A 114 17.49 -7.60 7.83
C GLY A 114 16.39 -7.13 6.89
N GLY A 115 15.21 -6.76 7.40
CA GLY A 115 14.26 -5.97 6.61
C GLY A 115 14.92 -4.67 6.11
N ILE A 116 14.67 -4.29 4.85
CA ILE A 116 15.27 -3.09 4.24
C ILE A 116 14.59 -1.84 4.78
N TRP A 117 13.26 -1.86 4.79
CA TRP A 117 12.44 -0.75 5.25
C TRP A 117 11.04 -1.21 5.61
N THR A 118 10.41 -0.50 6.54
CA THR A 118 9.01 -0.68 6.87
C THR A 118 8.33 0.63 7.25
N VAL A 119 7.06 0.78 6.88
CA VAL A 119 6.17 1.84 7.35
C VAL A 119 5.02 1.20 8.13
N GLY A 120 4.66 1.77 9.27
CA GLY A 120 3.50 1.36 10.06
C GLY A 120 3.22 2.34 11.20
N TYR A 121 2.61 1.86 12.28
CA TYR A 121 2.14 2.73 13.37
C TYR A 121 2.68 2.27 14.73
N GLN A 122 3.16 3.22 15.53
CA GLN A 122 3.55 3.04 16.94
C GLN A 122 2.37 3.20 17.89
N VAL A 123 1.18 3.51 17.36
CA VAL A 123 -0.08 3.65 18.07
C VAL A 123 -1.12 2.77 17.41
N ASP A 124 -2.29 2.64 18.02
CA ASP A 124 -3.41 1.94 17.39
C ASP A 124 -3.86 2.74 16.18
N PHE A 125 -3.93 2.09 15.02
CA PHE A 125 -4.39 2.74 13.80
C PHE A 125 -5.90 2.99 13.92
N GLN A 126 -6.31 4.25 13.83
CA GLN A 126 -7.69 4.68 14.09
C GLN A 126 -8.34 5.21 12.82
N PHE A 127 -9.58 4.82 12.58
CA PHE A 127 -10.37 5.43 11.53
C PHE A 127 -11.84 5.46 11.93
N LEU A 128 -12.56 6.38 11.31
CA LEU A 128 -13.99 6.55 11.53
C LEU A 128 -14.74 5.93 10.36
N ILE A 129 -15.91 5.39 10.68
CA ILE A 129 -16.83 4.82 9.69
C ILE A 129 -18.22 5.38 9.87
N ASN A 130 -18.95 5.54 8.77
CA ASN A 130 -20.38 5.73 8.76
C ASN A 130 -21.06 4.45 8.22
N PRO A 131 -21.72 3.66 9.09
CA PRO A 131 -22.32 2.38 8.71
C PRO A 131 -23.52 2.52 7.75
N GLU A 132 -24.00 3.74 7.48
CA GLU A 132 -25.04 4.00 6.48
C GLU A 132 -24.51 3.92 5.03
N TYR A 133 -23.19 3.97 4.85
CA TYR A 133 -22.53 3.90 3.55
C TYR A 133 -21.88 2.53 3.32
N SER A 134 -21.75 2.14 2.04
CA SER A 134 -20.87 1.03 1.69
C SER A 134 -19.41 1.41 1.98
N VAL A 135 -18.58 0.40 2.26
CA VAL A 135 -17.14 0.55 2.57
C VAL A 135 -16.41 1.45 1.57
N GLU A 136 -16.71 1.31 0.27
CA GLU A 136 -16.06 2.03 -0.81
C GLU A 136 -16.43 3.53 -0.87
N GLN A 137 -17.60 3.87 -0.33
CA GLN A 137 -18.25 5.18 -0.46
C GLN A 137 -18.37 5.92 0.87
N ASP A 138 -17.88 5.34 1.96
CA ASP A 138 -17.95 5.95 3.29
C ASP A 138 -17.12 7.23 3.37
N PRO A 139 -17.75 8.40 3.54
CA PRO A 139 -17.05 9.67 3.55
C PRO A 139 -16.21 9.88 4.83
N LEU A 140 -16.50 9.19 5.94
CA LEU A 140 -15.70 9.26 7.16
C LEU A 140 -14.42 8.43 7.04
N ALA A 141 -14.47 7.32 6.30
CA ALA A 141 -13.33 6.44 6.07
C ALA A 141 -12.41 6.91 4.92
N GLU A 142 -12.92 7.74 4.01
CA GLU A 142 -12.18 8.22 2.82
C GLU A 142 -10.81 8.84 3.14
N PRO A 143 -10.63 9.69 4.18
CA PRO A 143 -9.33 10.24 4.51
C PRO A 143 -8.26 9.17 4.80
N PHE A 144 -8.62 8.15 5.57
CA PHE A 144 -7.73 7.06 5.99
C PHE A 144 -7.37 6.12 4.84
N LYS A 145 -8.35 5.85 3.96
CA LYS A 145 -8.12 5.19 2.67
C LYS A 145 -7.07 5.93 1.85
N ASN A 146 -7.22 7.25 1.71
CA ASN A 146 -6.33 8.04 0.88
C ASN A 146 -4.91 8.12 1.45
N VAL A 147 -4.74 8.23 2.78
CA VAL A 147 -3.43 8.12 3.43
C VAL A 147 -2.77 6.78 3.13
N THR A 148 -3.51 5.68 3.32
CA THR A 148 -3.04 4.31 3.02
C THR A 148 -2.60 4.17 1.57
N VAL A 149 -3.43 4.64 0.62
CA VAL A 149 -3.14 4.55 -0.81
C VAL A 149 -2.00 5.47 -1.23
N ALA A 150 -1.86 6.66 -0.62
CA ALA A 150 -0.76 7.58 -0.92
C ALA A 150 0.61 6.96 -0.60
N ILE A 151 0.72 6.25 0.53
CA ILE A 151 1.92 5.49 0.90
C ILE A 151 2.21 4.42 -0.16
N ILE A 152 1.20 3.61 -0.50
CA ILE A 152 1.34 2.53 -1.50
C ILE A 152 1.76 3.09 -2.86
N GLN A 153 1.08 4.12 -3.37
CA GLN A 153 1.42 4.76 -4.64
C GLN A 153 2.87 5.26 -4.64
N LYS A 154 3.30 5.92 -3.57
CA LYS A 154 4.65 6.46 -3.48
C LYS A 154 5.72 5.36 -3.45
N MET A 155 5.44 4.22 -2.81
CA MET A 155 6.29 3.03 -2.88
C MET A 155 6.40 2.50 -4.31
N LEU A 156 5.27 2.38 -5.01
CA LEU A 156 5.20 1.83 -6.36
C LEU A 156 5.78 2.76 -7.42
N ASP A 157 5.83 4.07 -7.17
CA ASP A 157 6.48 5.07 -8.02
C ASP A 157 8.02 4.97 -7.98
N GLY A 158 8.57 4.12 -7.10
CA GLY A 158 10.01 3.95 -6.92
C GLY A 158 10.68 5.17 -6.27
N ALA A 159 9.92 5.89 -5.43
CA ALA A 159 10.49 6.95 -4.61
C ALA A 159 11.43 6.37 -3.55
N LYS A 160 12.31 7.24 -3.01
CA LYS A 160 13.08 6.91 -1.81
C LYS A 160 12.13 6.64 -0.65
N LEU A 161 12.49 5.71 0.22
CA LEU A 161 11.59 5.24 1.27
C LEU A 161 11.31 6.28 2.36
N LYS A 162 12.21 7.26 2.55
CA LYS A 162 11.89 8.47 3.32
C LYS A 162 10.69 9.24 2.73
N ASP A 163 10.64 9.37 1.40
CA ASP A 163 9.59 10.10 0.70
C ASP A 163 8.25 9.35 0.72
N VAL A 164 8.29 8.03 0.87
CA VAL A 164 7.10 7.19 1.09
C VAL A 164 6.44 7.52 2.41
N TRP A 165 7.20 7.57 3.50
CA TRP A 165 6.67 7.99 4.80
C TRP A 165 6.17 9.44 4.77
N ASN A 166 6.93 10.36 4.17
CA ASN A 166 6.52 11.75 3.99
C ASN A 166 5.20 11.89 3.22
N ALA A 167 4.92 11.01 2.26
CA ALA A 167 3.66 11.03 1.52
C ALA A 167 2.45 10.71 2.41
N GLY A 168 2.58 9.75 3.34
CA GLY A 168 1.54 9.46 4.34
C GLY A 168 1.28 10.67 5.25
N ILE A 169 2.34 11.27 5.80
CA ILE A 169 2.26 12.46 6.65
C ILE A 169 1.60 13.63 5.91
N ALA A 170 2.06 13.91 4.68
CA ALA A 170 1.52 15.00 3.87
C ALA A 170 0.04 14.79 3.52
N GLU A 171 -0.40 13.56 3.30
CA GLU A 171 -1.80 13.25 3.02
C GLU A 171 -2.68 13.43 4.26
N CYS A 172 -2.19 13.08 5.46
CA CYS A 172 -2.87 13.42 6.71
C CYS A 172 -3.04 14.94 6.86
N ASP A 173 -1.96 15.71 6.70
CA ASP A 173 -1.99 17.17 6.82
C ASP A 173 -2.94 17.81 5.80
N ARG A 174 -2.96 17.30 4.57
CA ARG A 174 -3.88 17.74 3.52
C ARG A 174 -5.33 17.53 3.93
N TRP A 175 -5.67 16.38 4.50
CA TRP A 175 -7.03 16.08 4.97
C TRP A 175 -7.41 16.90 6.20
N ILE A 176 -6.53 17.03 7.18
CA ILE A 176 -6.75 17.88 8.36
C ILE A 176 -7.05 19.32 7.92
N ALA A 177 -6.24 19.89 7.02
CA ALA A 177 -6.46 21.23 6.49
C ALA A 177 -7.79 21.35 5.73
N LYS A 178 -8.14 20.35 4.90
CA LYS A 178 -9.42 20.31 4.16
C LYS A 178 -10.63 20.27 5.10
N LEU A 179 -10.52 19.58 6.24
CA LEU A 179 -11.63 19.35 7.16
C LEU A 179 -11.75 20.42 8.26
N TRP A 180 -10.71 21.23 8.49
CA TRP A 180 -10.60 22.13 9.66
C TRP A 180 -11.79 23.09 9.86
N ASN A 181 -12.37 23.61 8.78
CA ASN A 181 -13.47 24.58 8.85
C ASN A 181 -14.86 23.94 8.79
N ARG A 182 -14.95 22.61 8.90
CA ARG A 182 -16.23 21.90 8.85
C ARG A 182 -16.95 21.98 10.21
N PRO A 183 -18.23 22.39 10.23
CA PRO A 183 -18.97 22.56 11.49
C PRO A 183 -19.45 21.24 12.11
N GLU A 184 -19.49 20.14 11.37
CA GLU A 184 -20.03 18.86 11.85
C GLU A 184 -19.05 18.13 12.79
N LEU A 185 -19.56 17.61 13.91
CA LEU A 185 -18.75 17.01 14.98
C LEU A 185 -17.95 15.78 14.54
N ASP A 186 -18.49 14.99 13.62
CA ASP A 186 -17.81 13.79 13.11
C ASP A 186 -16.47 14.16 12.45
N TRP A 187 -16.38 15.33 11.81
CA TRP A 187 -15.12 15.78 11.19
C TRP A 187 -14.07 16.17 12.21
N ALA A 188 -14.46 16.63 13.40
CA ALA A 188 -13.52 16.86 14.49
C ALA A 188 -12.92 15.54 14.99
N GLN A 189 -13.73 14.46 15.03
CA GLN A 189 -13.23 13.11 15.37
C GLN A 189 -12.32 12.56 14.28
N VAL A 190 -12.68 12.72 13.01
CA VAL A 190 -11.83 12.36 11.86
C VAL A 190 -10.48 13.10 11.93
N ILE A 191 -10.48 14.40 12.20
CA ILE A 191 -9.25 15.18 12.39
C ILE A 191 -8.42 14.62 13.55
N GLY A 192 -9.04 14.31 14.69
CA GLY A 192 -8.36 13.74 15.86
C GLY A 192 -7.70 12.40 15.55
N ALA A 193 -8.40 11.50 14.86
CA ALA A 193 -7.85 10.21 14.44
C ALA A 193 -6.74 10.37 13.39
N LEU A 194 -6.88 11.28 12.42
CA LEU A 194 -5.80 11.58 11.46
C LEU A 194 -4.55 12.14 12.16
N GLN A 195 -4.72 13.01 13.16
CA GLN A 195 -3.60 13.52 13.96
C GLN A 195 -2.94 12.39 14.76
N HIS A 196 -3.74 11.52 15.38
CA HIS A 196 -3.27 10.34 16.10
C HIS A 196 -2.42 9.43 15.21
N ASP A 197 -2.96 9.05 14.06
CA ASP A 197 -2.27 8.17 13.10
C ASP A 197 -1.03 8.84 12.51
N ARG A 198 -1.10 10.11 12.13
CA ARG A 198 0.04 10.88 11.59
C ARG A 198 1.19 10.93 12.59
N ASP A 199 0.89 11.29 13.84
CA ASP A 199 1.91 11.48 14.87
C ASP A 199 2.46 10.13 15.37
N GLY A 200 1.70 9.05 15.22
CA GLY A 200 2.12 7.69 15.52
C GLY A 200 2.71 6.92 14.34
N MET A 201 2.66 7.43 13.10
CA MET A 201 3.19 6.77 11.92
C MET A 201 4.72 6.79 11.94
N ILE A 202 5.35 5.64 11.71
CA ILE A 202 6.81 5.49 11.71
C ILE A 202 7.31 4.84 10.42
N GLY A 203 8.45 5.31 9.93
CA GLY A 203 9.28 4.64 8.93
C GLY A 203 10.61 4.20 9.55
N LEU A 204 11.01 2.94 9.36
CA LEU A 204 12.26 2.37 9.90
C LEU A 204 13.06 1.67 8.80
N GLY A 205 14.39 1.83 8.80
CA GLY A 205 15.32 1.11 7.92
C GLY A 205 16.19 2.04 7.06
N SER A 206 16.51 1.60 5.84
CA SER A 206 17.26 2.39 4.86
C SER A 206 16.39 3.44 4.16
N GLU A 207 16.53 4.71 4.55
CA GLU A 207 15.81 5.85 3.97
C GLU A 207 16.05 6.03 2.46
N GLU A 208 17.22 5.59 1.97
CA GLU A 208 17.68 5.78 0.58
C GLU A 208 17.35 4.60 -0.33
N ALA A 209 16.87 3.48 0.22
CA ALA A 209 16.38 2.38 -0.59
C ALA A 209 15.12 2.80 -1.37
N TYR A 210 14.79 2.03 -2.40
CA TYR A 210 13.61 2.24 -3.24
C TYR A 210 13.25 0.94 -3.98
N ILE A 211 12.02 0.86 -4.47
CA ILE A 211 11.56 -0.23 -5.33
C ILE A 211 11.79 0.21 -6.77
N PRO A 212 12.57 -0.52 -7.60
CA PRO A 212 12.73 -0.14 -8.99
C PRO A 212 11.38 -0.22 -9.70
N PRO A 213 10.92 0.84 -10.39
CA PRO A 213 9.67 0.78 -11.13
C PRO A 213 9.79 -0.28 -12.24
N PRO A 214 8.66 -0.89 -12.67
CA PRO A 214 8.66 -1.75 -13.83
C PRO A 214 9.33 -1.03 -15.00
N VAL A 215 10.37 -1.65 -15.58
CA VAL A 215 10.98 -1.14 -16.80
C VAL A 215 9.88 -1.16 -17.85
N GLY A 216 9.32 -0.01 -18.17
CA GLY A 216 8.35 0.11 -19.24
C GLY A 216 8.98 -0.51 -20.47
N VAL A 217 8.41 -1.61 -20.97
CA VAL A 217 8.64 -2.00 -22.35
C VAL A 217 8.27 -0.75 -23.12
N THR A 218 9.27 -0.07 -23.66
CA THR A 218 9.05 1.11 -24.46
C THR A 218 8.15 0.62 -25.56
N VAL A 219 6.85 0.92 -25.48
CA VAL A 219 5.94 0.70 -26.59
C VAL A 219 6.46 1.68 -27.62
N THR A 220 7.34 1.19 -28.48
CA THR A 220 7.74 1.87 -29.68
C THR A 220 6.43 2.08 -30.40
N LYS A 221 5.89 3.30 -30.30
CA LYS A 221 4.83 3.75 -31.18
C LYS A 221 5.43 3.61 -32.56
N THR A 222 5.16 2.50 -33.24
CA THR A 222 5.39 2.40 -34.67
C THR A 222 4.63 3.55 -35.27
N ALA A 223 5.37 4.56 -35.74
CA ALA A 223 4.76 5.67 -36.46
C ALA A 223 3.91 5.05 -37.57
N PRO A 224 2.64 5.46 -37.74
CA PRO A 224 1.84 4.95 -38.84
C PRO A 224 2.62 5.20 -40.13
N LEU A 225 2.90 4.12 -40.87
CA LEU A 225 3.57 4.21 -42.16
C LEU A 225 2.66 5.03 -43.06
N ILE A 226 2.96 6.32 -43.23
CA ILE A 226 2.29 7.16 -44.21
C ILE A 226 2.75 6.65 -45.57
N VAL A 227 1.99 5.72 -46.15
CA VAL A 227 2.14 5.34 -47.55
C VAL A 227 1.64 6.52 -48.38
N LEU A 228 2.56 7.41 -48.75
CA LEU A 228 2.31 8.43 -49.77
C LEU A 228 2.08 7.71 -51.10
N GLY A 229 0.81 7.49 -51.44
CA GLY A 229 0.41 7.04 -52.77
C GLY A 229 0.75 8.12 -53.79
N VAL A 230 1.75 7.85 -54.64
CA VAL A 230 2.04 8.65 -55.82
C VAL A 230 0.97 8.34 -56.86
N ALA A 231 -0.03 9.22 -56.99
CA ALA A 231 -0.97 9.19 -58.09
C ALA A 231 -0.29 9.76 -59.35
N ALA A 232 0.21 8.88 -60.21
CA ALA A 232 0.65 9.26 -61.55
C ALA A 232 -0.58 9.49 -62.45
N TRP A 233 -0.89 10.76 -62.73
CA TRP A 233 -1.82 11.15 -63.78
C TRP A 233 -1.16 10.96 -65.15
N ILE A 234 -1.60 9.96 -65.90
CA ILE A 234 -1.29 9.83 -67.32
C ILE A 234 -2.30 10.67 -68.09
N LEU A 235 -1.83 11.80 -68.65
CA LEU A 235 -2.53 12.54 -69.71
C LEU A 235 -2.40 11.75 -71.01
N LEU A 236 -3.51 11.24 -71.53
CA LEU A 236 -3.61 10.82 -72.93
C LEU A 236 -4.60 11.72 -73.65
N THR A 237 -4.04 12.36 -74.68
CA THR A 237 -4.65 13.21 -75.68
C THR A 237 -5.52 12.42 -76.65
N SER A 238 -6.71 12.94 -76.97
CA SER A 238 -7.32 12.95 -78.31
C SER A 238 -8.66 13.67 -78.26
#